data_AF-A0A7J4N1E1-F1
#
_entry.id   AF-A0A7J4N1E1-F1
#
_cell.length_a   1.000
_cell.length_b   1.000
_cell.length_c   1.000
_cell.angle_alpha   90.00
_cell.angle_beta   90.00
_cell.angle_gamma   90.00
#
_symmetry.space_group_name_H-M   'P 1'
#
loop_
_entity.id
_entity.type
_entity.pdbx_description
1 polymer ?
#
loop_
_entity_poly.entity_id
_entity_poly.type
_entity_poly.pdbx_seq_one_letter_code
_entity_poly.pdbx_strand_id
1 'polypeptide(L)' 'DEAPPKEEDTSEDAQPDYESMTVPQLKELLKKEGKPVSGKKADLIARLTE' A
#
# COMPACT_ATOMS: atom_id res chain seq x y z
N ASP A 1 13.51 20.58 24.24
CA ASP A 1 13.35 20.58 22.78
C ASP A 1 12.58 19.34 22.42
N GLU A 2 11.46 19.57 21.76
CA GLU A 2 10.33 18.67 21.60
C GLU A 2 10.54 17.80 20.35
N ALA A 3 10.35 16.49 20.47
CA ALA A 3 9.99 15.63 19.36
C ALA A 3 9.14 14.49 19.93
N PRO A 4 7.80 14.57 19.86
CA PRO A 4 6.93 13.49 20.27
C PRO A 4 7.12 12.29 19.31
N PRO A 5 6.81 11.06 19.78
CA PRO A 5 6.90 9.88 18.94
C PRO A 5 5.93 10.04 17.78
N LYS A 6 6.37 9.68 16.57
CA LYS A 6 5.49 9.63 15.41
C LYS A 6 4.59 8.41 15.54
N GLU A 7 3.57 8.52 16.40
CA GLU A 7 2.37 7.71 16.36
C GLU A 7 1.53 8.21 15.19
N GLU A 8 1.60 7.51 14.06
CA GLU A 8 0.44 7.38 13.18
C GLU A 8 -0.19 6.05 13.53
N ASP A 9 -1.19 6.16 14.39
CA ASP A 9 -2.18 5.15 14.73
C ASP A 9 -3.00 4.83 13.47
N THR A 10 -3.08 3.56 13.09
CA THR A 10 -4.37 2.98 12.69
C THR A 10 -4.34 1.52 13.12
N SER A 11 -4.88 1.29 14.32
CA SER A 11 -5.31 -0.04 14.74
C SER A 11 -6.42 -0.58 13.83
N GLU A 12 -6.51 -1.92 13.74
CA GLU A 12 -7.71 -2.70 13.38
C GLU A 12 -8.05 -2.96 11.89
N ASP A 13 -7.12 -3.53 11.13
CA ASP A 13 -7.26 -4.76 10.33
C ASP A 13 -5.89 -4.97 9.66
N ALA A 14 -5.45 -6.19 9.37
CA ALA A 14 -4.10 -6.46 8.85
C ALA A 14 -3.96 -6.06 7.36
N GLN A 15 -4.40 -4.86 6.98
CA GLN A 15 -4.30 -4.33 5.63
C GLN A 15 -2.89 -3.74 5.46
N PRO A 16 -2.05 -4.32 4.60
CA PRO A 16 -0.69 -3.80 4.38
C PRO A 16 -0.73 -2.37 3.80
N ASP A 17 0.19 -1.53 4.26
CA ASP A 17 0.36 -0.13 3.83
C ASP A 17 0.89 -0.01 2.39
N TYR A 18 0.06 -0.37 1.42
CA TYR A 18 0.34 -0.24 0.00
C TYR A 18 0.59 1.21 -0.42
N GLU A 19 0.03 2.18 0.30
CA GLU A 19 0.31 3.60 0.10
C GLU A 19 1.78 3.97 0.35
N SER A 20 2.42 3.29 1.31
CA SER A 20 3.85 3.44 1.59
C SER A 20 4.74 2.64 0.63
N MET A 21 4.17 1.69 -0.11
CA MET A 21 4.92 0.93 -1.12
C MET A 21 5.17 1.73 -2.39
N THR A 22 6.14 1.27 -3.18
CA THR A 22 6.48 1.88 -4.46
C THR A 22 5.70 1.22 -5.60
N VAL A 23 5.48 1.95 -6.70
CA VAL A 23 4.83 1.42 -7.91
C VAL A 23 5.40 0.05 -8.36
N PRO A 24 6.74 -0.18 -8.42
CA PRO A 24 7.26 -1.50 -8.76
C PRO A 24 6.83 -2.60 -7.77
N GLN A 25 6.86 -2.35 -6.46
CA GLN A 25 6.44 -3.33 -5.45
C GLN A 25 4.94 -3.68 -5.58
N LEU A 26 4.09 -2.67 -5.79
CA LEU A 26 2.65 -2.88 -6.01
C LEU A 26 2.39 -3.69 -7.28
N LYS A 27 3.14 -3.44 -8.34
CA LYS A 27 3.05 -4.22 -9.59
C LYS A 27 3.48 -5.66 -9.40
N GLU A 28 4.50 -5.93 -8.60
CA GLU A 28 4.93 -7.31 -8.31
C GLU A 28 3.86 -8.09 -7.55
N LEU A 29 3.24 -7.46 -6.54
CA LEU A 29 2.12 -8.06 -5.80
C LEU A 29 0.94 -8.37 -6.72
N LEU A 30 0.51 -7.41 -7.53
CA LEU A 30 -0.56 -7.60 -8.50
C LEU A 30 -0.23 -8.68 -9.54
N LYS A 31 1.02 -8.76 -10.02
CA LYS A 31 1.46 -9.87 -10.90
C LYS A 31 1.36 -11.21 -10.20
N LYS A 32 1.75 -11.28 -8.93
CA LYS A 32 1.71 -12.52 -8.12
C LYS A 32 0.26 -12.98 -7.90
N GLU A 33 -0.68 -12.04 -7.77
CA GLU A 33 -2.12 -12.32 -7.69
C GLU A 33 -2.79 -12.52 -9.05
N GLY A 34 -2.09 -12.28 -10.17
CA GLY A 34 -2.67 -12.34 -11.51
C GLY A 34 -3.60 -11.17 -11.85
N LYS A 35 -3.61 -10.10 -11.04
CA LYS A 35 -4.39 -8.88 -11.25
C LYS A 35 -3.66 -7.95 -12.25
N PRO A 36 -4.40 -7.09 -12.98
CA PRO A 36 -3.79 -6.16 -13.94
C PRO A 36 -2.85 -5.16 -13.24
N VAL A 37 -1.70 -4.88 -13.87
CA VAL A 37 -0.67 -3.93 -13.38
C VAL A 37 -0.64 -2.60 -14.13
N SER A 38 -1.69 -2.32 -14.89
CA SER A 38 -1.88 -1.08 -15.64
C SER A 38 -2.61 -0.04 -14.78
N GLY A 39 -2.19 1.22 -14.85
CA GLY A 39 -2.81 2.31 -14.09
C GLY A 39 -1.80 3.12 -13.27
N LYS A 40 -2.32 4.09 -12.50
CA LYS A 40 -1.51 4.91 -11.59
C LYS A 40 -1.29 4.17 -10.28
N LYS A 41 -0.39 4.69 -9.42
CA LYS A 41 -0.11 4.10 -8.09
C LYS A 41 -1.39 3.85 -7.29
N ALA A 42 -2.32 4.82 -7.29
CA ALA A 42 -3.61 4.71 -6.60
C ALA A 42 -4.45 3.53 -7.12
N ASP A 43 -4.53 3.31 -8.43
CA ASP A 43 -5.25 2.15 -9.00
C ASP A 43 -4.61 0.83 -8.56
N LEU A 44 -3.28 0.78 -8.46
CA LEU A 44 -2.57 -0.43 -8.04
C LEU A 44 -2.85 -0.72 -6.55
N ILE A 45 -2.88 0.31 -5.72
CA ILE A 45 -3.21 0.21 -4.29
C ILE A 45 -4.66 -0.24 -4.12
N ALA A 46 -5.61 0.44 -4.77
CA ALA A 46 -7.03 0.14 -4.69
C ALA A 46 -7.32 -1.34 -5.00
N ARG A 47 -6.64 -1.91 -6.01
CA ARG A 47 -6.78 -3.34 -6.38
C ARG A 47 -6.19 -4.31 -5.37
N LEU A 48 -5.22 -3.88 -4.56
CA LEU A 48 -4.60 -4.70 -3.52
C LEU A 48 -5.36 -4.55 -2.18
N THR A 49 -6.08 -3.45 -1.99
CA THR A 49 -6.98 -3.22 -0.84
C THR A 49 -8.42 -3.70 -1.06
N GLU A 50 -8.77 -4.13 -2.29
CA GLU A 50 -10.05 -4.76 -2.66
C GLU A 50 -10.01 -6.28 -2.44
#